data_AF-A0A4W4HFE8-F1
#
_entry.id   AF-A0A4W4HFE8-F1
#
_cell.length_a   1.000
_cell.length_b   1.000
_cell.length_c   1.000
_cell.angle_alpha   90.00
_cell.angle_beta   90.00
_cell.angle_gamma   90.00
#
_symmetry.space_group_name_H-M   'P 1'
#
loop_
_entity.id
_entity.type
_entity.pdbx_description
1 polymer ?
#
loop_
_entity_poly.entity_id
_entity_poly.type
_entity_poly.pdbx_seq_one_letter_code
_entity_poly.pdbx_strand_id
1 'polypeptide(L)'
;RKDMKNSSGRRAREKRRKEREVAQNATLSHEDHFVNLRRWLKERGFNSRSLIPASFTDTGRGLMATRPIKAGNILISLPETCLLTTSTVLKSYMGEYIKRWKPPVSPLQALCSFLIAERHHAAASAWSPYIKVLPTSYTCPAYFSDDILDLLPWGIRKKASGQKERVRELYLYSRPFFSSLQPLFSLPVEDLFTYDAFRWAWCSVNTRTVYMEHAQSDCLSREGNDYALAPYLDLLNHSPNVQVEAGFNKVSRCYEIRSIQGCRRFQQAFICYGPHDNQRLLLEYGFVAPGNLHRVVYVDVGALMLCLHKGDKQLQQKLLFLEENGFLSDLTFGADGPSWRLMTALRLLSLRPEQHASWKSVLLGAAVSQDREEWCVHKAQTLWQRLSDDATDALKKLAELTDSADQARMEQLVVVESLRREEQEILERARDVLRNLLPQPPSWQQDGFQNTGR
;
A
#
# COMPACT_ATOMS: atom_id res chain seq x y z
N ARG A 1 -38.10 45.29 -20.61
CA ARG A 1 -37.55 45.34 -19.24
C ARG A 1 -38.26 44.28 -18.42
N LYS A 2 -37.47 43.43 -17.75
CA LYS A 2 -37.79 42.40 -16.75
C LYS A 2 -38.34 41.02 -17.19
N ASP A 3 -37.54 40.05 -16.74
CA ASP A 3 -37.89 38.73 -16.20
C ASP A 3 -38.13 37.55 -17.15
N MET A 4 -37.05 36.83 -17.47
CA MET A 4 -37.12 35.37 -17.65
C MET A 4 -36.25 34.67 -16.60
N LYS A 5 -36.94 34.10 -15.61
CA LYS A 5 -36.41 33.23 -14.57
C LYS A 5 -35.85 31.95 -15.20
N ASN A 6 -34.61 31.64 -14.86
CA ASN A 6 -33.91 30.42 -15.24
C ASN A 6 -34.48 29.24 -14.42
N SER A 7 -35.51 28.55 -14.94
CA SER A 7 -36.09 27.38 -14.29
C SER A 7 -35.29 26.13 -14.62
N SER A 8 -34.30 25.79 -13.78
CA SER A 8 -33.69 24.46 -13.79
C SER A 8 -34.77 23.42 -13.44
N GLY A 9 -35.20 22.63 -14.42
CA GLY A 9 -36.35 21.71 -14.31
C GLY A 9 -36.16 20.58 -13.27
N ARG A 10 -37.28 19.94 -12.88
CA ARG A 10 -37.33 18.85 -11.89
C ARG A 10 -36.31 17.74 -12.14
N ARG A 11 -36.06 17.38 -13.41
CA ARG A 11 -35.01 16.40 -13.80
C ARG A 11 -33.59 16.82 -13.44
N ALA A 12 -33.25 18.11 -13.51
CA ALA A 12 -31.93 18.60 -13.10
C ALA A 12 -31.80 18.63 -11.57
N ARG A 13 -32.90 18.89 -10.85
CA ARG A 13 -32.95 18.76 -9.38
C ARG A 13 -32.90 17.30 -8.94
N GLU A 14 -33.58 16.39 -9.61
CA GLU A 14 -33.51 14.95 -9.34
C GLU A 14 -32.14 14.36 -9.69
N LYS A 15 -31.51 14.79 -10.79
CA LYS A 15 -30.14 14.36 -11.11
C LYS A 15 -29.14 14.87 -10.07
N ARG A 16 -29.24 16.15 -9.66
CA ARG A 16 -28.43 16.69 -8.54
C ARG A 16 -28.78 16.06 -7.20
N ARG A 17 -30.02 15.60 -7.00
CA ARG A 17 -30.48 14.91 -5.78
C ARG A 17 -29.97 13.47 -5.77
N LYS A 18 -29.99 12.75 -6.89
CA LYS A 18 -29.34 11.44 -7.07
C LYS A 18 -27.82 11.54 -6.93
N GLU A 19 -27.18 12.55 -7.51
CA GLU A 19 -25.74 12.84 -7.32
C GLU A 19 -25.41 13.22 -5.87
N ARG A 20 -26.35 13.83 -5.13
CA ARG A 20 -26.22 14.12 -3.68
C ARG A 20 -26.57 12.93 -2.78
N GLU A 21 -27.48 12.06 -3.19
CA GLU A 21 -27.88 10.84 -2.48
C GLU A 21 -26.79 9.75 -2.62
N VAL A 22 -26.05 9.72 -3.74
CA VAL A 22 -24.87 8.85 -3.94
C VAL A 22 -23.62 9.36 -3.20
N ALA A 23 -23.62 10.61 -2.73
CA ALA A 23 -22.49 11.24 -2.02
C ALA A 23 -22.89 11.82 -0.66
N GLN A 24 -23.65 11.07 0.15
CA GLN A 24 -23.88 11.43 1.55
C GLN A 24 -22.62 11.14 2.38
N ASN A 25 -21.62 12.00 2.27
CA ASN A 25 -20.50 12.02 3.20
C ASN A 25 -21.06 12.39 4.59
N ALA A 26 -21.17 11.42 5.48
CA ALA A 26 -21.65 11.64 6.83
C ALA A 26 -20.53 12.23 7.68
N THR A 27 -20.75 13.42 8.26
CA THR A 27 -19.79 14.00 9.20
C THR A 27 -19.73 13.15 10.47
N LEU A 28 -18.53 12.79 10.90
CA LEU A 28 -18.29 12.03 12.14
C LEU A 28 -17.92 12.98 13.29
N SER A 29 -17.98 14.29 13.06
CA SER A 29 -17.57 15.31 14.06
C SER A 29 -18.41 15.31 15.33
N HIS A 30 -19.60 14.72 15.29
CA HIS A 30 -20.53 14.64 16.41
C HIS A 30 -20.28 13.39 17.28
N GLU A 31 -19.49 12.42 16.79
CA GLU A 31 -19.21 11.20 17.54
C GLU A 31 -18.23 11.49 18.68
N ASP A 32 -18.52 10.94 19.86
CA ASP A 32 -17.83 11.26 21.11
C ASP A 32 -16.31 11.10 21.01
N HIS A 33 -15.82 10.07 20.31
CA HIS A 33 -14.39 9.83 20.19
C HIS A 33 -13.69 10.92 19.35
N PHE A 34 -14.32 11.45 18.30
CA PHE A 34 -13.78 12.56 17.52
C PHE A 34 -13.90 13.90 18.26
N VAL A 35 -14.99 14.11 19.01
CA VAL A 35 -15.13 15.30 19.89
C VAL A 35 -14.03 15.32 20.94
N ASN A 36 -13.80 14.20 21.61
CA ASN A 36 -12.76 14.05 22.63
C ASN A 36 -11.35 14.21 22.05
N LEU A 37 -11.08 13.61 20.87
CA LEU A 37 -9.81 13.80 20.17
C LEU A 37 -9.56 15.28 19.84
N ARG A 38 -10.56 15.98 19.30
CA ARG A 38 -10.46 17.41 18.98
C ARG A 38 -10.21 18.28 20.21
N ARG A 39 -10.85 17.97 21.34
CA ARG A 39 -10.62 18.67 22.63
C ARG A 39 -9.18 18.47 23.11
N TRP A 40 -8.73 17.23 23.15
CA TRP A 40 -7.37 16.85 23.55
C TRP A 40 -6.29 17.49 22.66
N LEU A 41 -6.51 17.52 21.35
CA LEU A 41 -5.63 18.19 20.39
C LEU A 41 -5.58 19.70 20.59
N LYS A 42 -6.73 20.33 20.90
CA LYS A 42 -6.82 21.78 21.17
C LYS A 42 -5.99 22.17 22.40
N GLU A 43 -6.05 21.37 23.46
CA GLU A 43 -5.23 21.56 24.68
C GLU A 43 -3.73 21.46 24.39
N ARG A 44 -3.35 20.71 23.33
CA ARG A 44 -1.97 20.57 22.85
C ARG A 44 -1.59 21.55 21.74
N GLY A 45 -2.42 22.55 21.47
CA GLY A 45 -2.14 23.66 20.55
C GLY A 45 -2.69 23.49 19.12
N PHE A 46 -3.34 22.37 18.79
CA PHE A 46 -3.93 22.16 17.47
C PHE A 46 -5.30 22.84 17.34
N ASN A 47 -5.35 23.92 16.56
CA ASN A 47 -6.54 24.78 16.44
C ASN A 47 -7.20 24.79 15.04
N SER A 48 -6.71 23.97 14.10
CA SER A 48 -7.23 23.99 12.72
C SER A 48 -8.69 23.53 12.64
N ARG A 49 -9.51 24.29 11.91
CA ARG A 49 -10.93 23.96 11.62
C ARG A 49 -11.19 23.71 10.13
N SER A 50 -10.13 23.69 9.31
CA SER A 50 -10.25 23.52 7.86
C SER A 50 -10.70 22.13 7.46
N LEU A 51 -10.46 21.13 8.30
CA LEU A 51 -10.76 19.72 8.07
C LEU A 51 -11.62 19.19 9.21
N ILE A 52 -12.56 18.31 8.88
CA ILE A 52 -13.42 17.59 9.83
C ILE A 52 -13.49 16.10 9.49
N PRO A 53 -13.65 15.19 10.47
CA PRO A 53 -13.82 13.78 10.19
C PRO A 53 -15.14 13.51 9.48
N ALA A 54 -15.10 12.65 8.46
CA ALA A 54 -16.26 12.19 7.70
C ALA A 54 -16.08 10.72 7.28
N SER A 55 -17.18 10.04 7.00
CA SER A 55 -17.17 8.73 6.35
C SER A 55 -17.41 8.90 4.85
N PHE A 56 -16.62 8.19 4.06
CA PHE A 56 -16.67 8.15 2.60
C PHE A 56 -16.90 6.72 2.14
N THR A 57 -17.65 6.54 1.06
CA THR A 57 -18.04 5.23 0.54
C THR A 57 -16.87 4.43 -0.03
N ASP A 58 -15.85 5.12 -0.52
CA ASP A 58 -14.69 4.55 -1.22
C ASP A 58 -13.51 4.27 -0.28
N THR A 59 -13.28 5.13 0.72
CA THR A 59 -12.10 5.05 1.59
C THR A 59 -12.43 4.91 3.07
N GLY A 60 -13.71 4.83 3.44
CA GLY A 60 -14.15 4.77 4.83
C GLY A 60 -13.91 6.10 5.56
N ARG A 61 -13.41 6.04 6.81
CA ARG A 61 -13.16 7.25 7.62
C ARG A 61 -12.04 8.08 6.99
N GLY A 62 -12.27 9.38 6.87
CA GLY A 62 -11.30 10.33 6.33
C GLY A 62 -11.51 11.76 6.83
N LEU A 63 -10.79 12.72 6.25
CA LEU A 63 -11.01 14.15 6.51
C LEU A 63 -11.68 14.85 5.33
N MET A 64 -12.69 15.67 5.62
CA MET A 64 -13.39 16.52 4.65
C MET A 64 -13.05 18.00 4.87
N ALA A 65 -12.81 18.74 3.79
CA ALA A 65 -12.58 20.18 3.88
C ALA A 65 -13.86 20.96 4.19
N THR A 66 -13.83 21.86 5.17
CA THR A 66 -14.97 22.73 5.54
C THR A 66 -15.01 24.03 4.75
N ARG A 67 -13.90 24.37 4.10
CA ARG A 67 -13.70 25.56 3.26
C ARG A 67 -12.76 25.24 2.11
N PRO A 68 -12.75 26.04 1.02
CA PRO A 68 -11.77 25.85 -0.04
C PRO A 68 -10.35 26.06 0.49
N ILE A 69 -9.44 25.17 0.13
CA ILE A 69 -8.01 25.23 0.39
C ILE A 69 -7.34 25.49 -0.97
N LYS A 70 -6.62 26.60 -1.12
CA LYS A 70 -5.98 26.92 -2.40
C LYS A 70 -4.72 26.07 -2.61
N ALA A 71 -4.33 25.94 -3.87
CA ALA A 71 -3.03 25.40 -4.26
C ALA A 71 -1.89 26.09 -3.46
N GLY A 72 -0.93 25.29 -2.99
CA GLY A 72 0.20 25.74 -2.18
C GLY A 72 -0.16 26.16 -0.75
N ASN A 73 -1.39 25.96 -0.26
CA ASN A 73 -1.73 26.24 1.14
C ASN A 73 -1.59 25.02 2.05
N ILE A 74 -1.39 25.30 3.33
CA ILE A 74 -1.33 24.29 4.39
C ILE A 74 -2.69 23.59 4.47
N LEU A 75 -2.65 22.28 4.29
CA LEU A 75 -3.77 21.37 4.49
C LEU A 75 -3.99 21.13 5.98
N ILE A 76 -2.91 20.77 6.68
CA ILE A 76 -2.87 20.56 8.13
C ILE A 76 -1.50 20.95 8.68
N SER A 77 -1.47 21.53 9.88
CA SER A 77 -0.26 21.82 10.66
C SER A 77 -0.53 21.32 12.08
N LEU A 78 0.18 20.26 12.46
CA LEU A 78 -0.02 19.53 13.71
C LEU A 78 1.19 19.78 14.63
N PRO A 79 1.00 20.44 15.79
CA PRO A 79 2.10 20.68 16.72
C PRO A 79 2.79 19.40 17.16
N GLU A 80 4.10 19.46 17.37
CA GLU A 80 4.91 18.32 17.84
C GLU A 80 4.41 17.74 19.16
N THR A 81 3.85 18.58 20.03
CA THR A 81 3.22 18.17 21.30
C THR A 81 2.03 17.23 21.10
N CYS A 82 1.47 17.15 19.89
CA CYS A 82 0.40 16.21 19.53
C CYS A 82 0.96 14.87 19.00
N LEU A 83 2.23 14.81 18.59
CA LEU A 83 2.82 13.64 17.96
C LEU A 83 3.22 12.60 19.01
N LEU A 84 3.00 11.32 18.71
CA LEU A 84 3.54 10.20 19.47
C LEU A 84 4.82 9.72 18.79
N THR A 85 5.95 9.98 19.43
CA THR A 85 7.31 9.70 18.95
C THR A 85 8.09 8.90 19.98
N THR A 86 9.25 8.36 19.62
CA THR A 86 10.13 7.72 20.60
C THR A 86 10.55 8.66 21.73
N SER A 87 10.75 9.95 21.46
CA SER A 87 10.99 10.97 22.50
C SER A 87 9.84 11.06 23.50
N THR A 88 8.61 10.95 23.02
CA THR A 88 7.40 10.92 23.85
C THR A 88 7.40 9.69 24.76
N VAL A 89 7.72 8.52 24.20
CA VAL A 89 7.80 7.26 24.96
C VAL A 89 8.91 7.32 26.01
N LEU A 90 10.11 7.80 25.66
CA LEU A 90 11.26 7.90 26.58
C LEU A 90 11.05 8.88 27.74
N LYS A 91 10.12 9.84 27.59
CA LYS A 91 9.71 10.79 28.64
C LYS A 91 8.51 10.30 29.46
N SER A 92 7.92 9.16 29.09
CA SER A 92 6.79 8.55 29.80
C SER A 92 7.25 7.70 31.00
N TYR A 93 6.28 7.14 31.73
CA TYR A 93 6.53 6.18 32.81
C TYR A 93 7.28 4.91 32.35
N MET A 94 7.19 4.54 31.06
CA MET A 94 7.92 3.42 30.48
C MET A 94 9.38 3.76 30.17
N GLY A 95 9.73 5.05 30.12
CA GLY A 95 11.03 5.52 29.64
C GLY A 95 12.21 4.96 30.42
N GLU A 96 12.11 4.87 31.75
CA GLU A 96 13.20 4.33 32.58
C GLU A 96 13.47 2.84 32.34
N TYR A 97 12.43 2.05 32.07
CA TYR A 97 12.57 0.64 31.73
C TYR A 97 13.27 0.48 30.38
N ILE A 98 12.86 1.28 29.39
CA ILE A 98 13.48 1.30 28.06
C ILE A 98 14.97 1.66 28.14
N LYS A 99 15.32 2.74 28.86
CA LYS A 99 16.70 3.22 28.94
C LYS A 99 17.65 2.21 29.59
N ARG A 100 17.16 1.46 30.59
CA ARG A 100 17.94 0.48 31.35
C ARG A 100 18.03 -0.88 30.65
N TRP A 101 17.06 -1.21 29.79
CA TRP A 101 17.01 -2.50 29.11
C TRP A 101 18.22 -2.71 28.18
N LYS A 102 18.79 -3.93 28.20
CA LYS A 102 19.88 -4.35 27.31
C LYS A 102 19.59 -5.74 26.74
N PRO A 103 19.82 -5.96 25.42
CA PRO A 103 20.25 -4.97 24.41
C PRO A 103 19.21 -3.85 24.19
N PRO A 104 19.61 -2.65 23.69
CA PRO A 104 18.67 -1.53 23.51
C PRO A 104 17.45 -1.90 22.66
N VAL A 105 16.27 -1.48 23.09
CA VAL A 105 15.02 -1.69 22.33
C VAL A 105 15.01 -0.90 21.04
N SER A 106 14.35 -1.41 19.99
CA SER A 106 14.22 -0.64 18.74
C SER A 106 13.18 0.47 18.85
N PRO A 107 13.27 1.54 18.02
CA PRO A 107 12.25 2.58 17.94
C PRO A 107 10.83 2.02 17.74
N LEU A 108 10.70 1.03 16.85
CA LEU A 108 9.43 0.35 16.58
C LEU A 108 8.93 -0.43 17.79
N GLN A 109 9.80 -1.19 18.46
CA GLN A 109 9.45 -1.93 19.66
C GLN A 109 8.96 -0.98 20.77
N ALA A 110 9.65 0.15 20.98
CA ALA A 110 9.26 1.14 21.98
C ALA A 110 7.88 1.74 21.71
N LEU A 111 7.59 2.11 20.45
CA LEU A 111 6.28 2.63 20.05
C LEU A 111 5.17 1.58 20.20
N CYS A 112 5.42 0.35 19.76
CA CYS A 112 4.45 -0.74 19.90
C CYS A 112 4.14 -1.04 21.37
N SER A 113 5.17 -1.16 22.21
CA SER A 113 4.99 -1.38 23.65
C SER A 113 4.17 -0.28 24.31
N PHE A 114 4.45 0.97 23.97
CA PHE A 114 3.73 2.12 24.51
C PHE A 114 2.26 2.11 24.06
N LEU A 115 1.96 1.84 22.78
CA LEU A 115 0.58 1.76 22.30
C LEU A 115 -0.22 0.66 22.99
N ILE A 116 0.38 -0.52 23.22
CA ILE A 116 -0.28 -1.63 23.92
C ILE A 116 -0.63 -1.21 25.35
N ALA A 117 0.36 -0.63 26.05
CA ALA A 117 0.20 -0.18 27.43
C ALA A 117 -0.88 0.91 27.57
N GLU A 118 -0.82 1.95 26.73
CA GLU A 118 -1.80 3.04 26.75
C GLU A 118 -3.20 2.54 26.36
N ARG A 119 -3.31 1.58 25.43
CA ARG A 119 -4.59 0.94 25.10
C ARG A 119 -5.16 0.19 26.29
N HIS A 120 -4.33 -0.52 27.05
CA HIS A 120 -4.74 -1.21 28.26
C HIS A 120 -5.21 -0.25 29.36
N HIS A 121 -4.50 0.87 29.58
CA HIS A 121 -4.91 1.89 30.55
C HIS A 121 -6.23 2.59 30.19
N ALA A 122 -6.74 2.40 28.97
CA ALA A 122 -8.08 2.80 28.53
C ALA A 122 -8.42 4.25 28.89
N ALA A 123 -9.38 4.50 29.78
CA ALA A 123 -9.79 5.86 30.15
C ALA A 123 -8.75 6.62 31.00
N ALA A 124 -7.84 5.92 31.68
CA ALA A 124 -6.78 6.54 32.47
C ALA A 124 -5.59 7.01 31.60
N SER A 125 -5.50 6.52 30.36
CA SER A 125 -4.46 6.92 29.41
C SER A 125 -4.67 8.37 28.95
N ALA A 126 -3.62 9.18 29.02
CA ALA A 126 -3.61 10.51 28.42
C ALA A 126 -3.70 10.46 26.88
N TRP A 127 -3.40 9.32 26.26
CA TRP A 127 -3.48 9.05 24.82
C TRP A 127 -4.80 8.39 24.40
N SER A 128 -5.70 8.10 25.34
CA SER A 128 -7.02 7.49 25.08
C SER A 128 -7.80 8.16 23.94
N PRO A 129 -7.85 9.51 23.83
CA PRO A 129 -8.58 10.16 22.74
C PRO A 129 -8.04 9.81 21.34
N TYR A 130 -6.74 9.57 21.21
CA TYR A 130 -6.13 9.11 19.97
C TYR A 130 -6.31 7.60 19.77
N ILE A 131 -6.06 6.80 20.80
CA ILE A 131 -6.15 5.34 20.66
C ILE A 131 -7.57 4.87 20.29
N LYS A 132 -8.60 5.56 20.79
CA LYS A 132 -10.01 5.26 20.46
C LYS A 132 -10.39 5.52 19.00
N VAL A 133 -9.65 6.36 18.27
CA VAL A 133 -9.89 6.57 16.82
C VAL A 133 -9.09 5.63 15.93
N LEU A 134 -8.08 4.94 16.47
CA LEU A 134 -7.35 3.93 15.73
C LEU A 134 -8.29 2.76 15.32
N PRO A 135 -8.04 2.11 14.17
CA PRO A 135 -8.71 0.88 13.78
C PRO A 135 -8.51 -0.20 14.85
N THR A 136 -9.54 -1.01 15.05
CA THR A 136 -9.48 -2.19 15.92
C THR A 136 -8.83 -3.39 15.23
N SER A 137 -8.89 -3.42 13.89
CA SER A 137 -8.30 -4.42 13.00
C SER A 137 -7.72 -3.73 11.76
N TYR A 138 -6.90 -4.47 11.02
CA TYR A 138 -6.30 -4.02 9.77
C TYR A 138 -6.40 -5.13 8.72
N THR A 139 -6.38 -4.72 7.46
CA THR A 139 -6.31 -5.59 6.27
C THR A 139 -4.88 -5.75 5.74
N CYS A 140 -3.87 -5.50 6.59
CA CYS A 140 -2.48 -5.80 6.28
C CYS A 140 -2.26 -7.33 6.26
N PRO A 141 -1.31 -7.85 5.47
CA PRO A 141 -1.08 -9.29 5.37
C PRO A 141 -0.69 -10.00 6.68
N ALA A 142 -0.19 -9.27 7.68
CA ALA A 142 -0.01 -9.79 9.05
C ALA A 142 -1.30 -10.34 9.68
N TYR A 143 -2.48 -9.94 9.20
CA TYR A 143 -3.79 -10.45 9.62
C TYR A 143 -4.31 -11.63 8.80
N PHE A 144 -3.72 -11.91 7.63
CA PHE A 144 -4.28 -12.89 6.70
C PHE A 144 -4.06 -14.31 7.21
N SER A 145 -5.10 -15.14 7.07
CA SER A 145 -4.99 -16.59 7.19
C SER A 145 -4.23 -17.17 6.00
N ASP A 146 -3.71 -18.39 6.15
CA ASP A 146 -2.81 -18.96 5.15
C ASP A 146 -3.54 -19.25 3.82
N ASP A 147 -4.81 -19.66 3.87
CA ASP A 147 -5.67 -19.80 2.68
C ASP A 147 -5.90 -18.48 1.93
N ILE A 148 -5.99 -17.34 2.63
CA ILE A 148 -6.09 -16.01 2.00
C ILE A 148 -4.74 -15.56 1.46
N LEU A 149 -3.63 -15.85 2.14
CA LEU A 149 -2.28 -15.60 1.62
C LEU A 149 -2.04 -16.39 0.32
N ASP A 150 -2.60 -17.59 0.21
CA ASP A 150 -2.48 -18.46 -0.96
C ASP A 150 -3.20 -17.91 -2.19
N LEU A 151 -4.14 -16.97 -2.00
CA LEU A 151 -4.78 -16.24 -3.08
C LEU A 151 -3.94 -15.09 -3.62
N LEU A 152 -2.87 -14.65 -2.93
CA LEU A 152 -2.01 -13.56 -3.40
C LEU A 152 -1.08 -14.02 -4.54
N PRO A 153 -0.66 -13.10 -5.44
CA PRO A 153 0.34 -13.41 -6.46
C PRO A 153 1.60 -13.95 -5.79
N TRP A 154 2.27 -14.94 -6.38
CA TRP A 154 3.37 -15.66 -5.72
C TRP A 154 4.42 -14.74 -5.08
N GLY A 155 4.86 -13.71 -5.82
CA GLY A 155 5.85 -12.74 -5.32
C GLY A 155 5.37 -11.96 -4.10
N ILE A 156 4.07 -11.67 -4.03
CA ILE A 156 3.43 -10.96 -2.91
C ILE A 156 3.12 -11.90 -1.76
N ARG A 157 2.65 -13.12 -2.03
CA ARG A 157 2.52 -14.18 -1.02
C ARG A 157 3.83 -14.37 -0.27
N LYS A 158 4.97 -14.47 -0.96
CA LYS A 158 6.29 -14.61 -0.32
C LYS A 158 6.62 -13.43 0.60
N LYS A 159 6.42 -12.19 0.12
CA LYS A 159 6.67 -10.97 0.91
C LYS A 159 5.74 -10.87 2.12
N ALA A 160 4.45 -11.16 1.93
CA ALA A 160 3.42 -11.16 2.96
C ALA A 160 3.69 -12.21 4.05
N SER A 161 4.00 -13.45 3.67
CA SER A 161 4.41 -14.50 4.61
C SER A 161 5.66 -14.10 5.38
N GLY A 162 6.67 -13.52 4.70
CA GLY A 162 7.88 -13.01 5.36
C GLY A 162 7.59 -11.88 6.34
N GLN A 163 6.68 -10.95 6.02
CA GLN A 163 6.25 -9.88 6.92
C GLN A 163 5.53 -10.45 8.15
N LYS A 164 4.59 -11.39 7.94
CA LYS A 164 3.85 -12.08 9.01
C LYS A 164 4.81 -12.79 9.97
N GLU A 165 5.80 -13.51 9.45
CA GLU A 165 6.81 -14.16 10.27
C GLU A 165 7.68 -13.15 11.02
N ARG A 166 8.15 -12.09 10.35
CA ARG A 166 8.96 -11.04 10.98
C ARG A 166 8.24 -10.35 12.14
N VAL A 167 6.93 -10.10 12.03
CA VAL A 167 6.13 -9.53 13.12
C VAL A 167 6.05 -10.51 14.30
N ARG A 168 5.91 -11.81 14.02
CA ARG A 168 5.92 -12.87 15.04
C ARG A 168 7.27 -13.01 15.73
N GLU A 169 8.36 -13.01 14.96
CA GLU A 169 9.72 -13.05 15.50
C GLU A 169 10.01 -11.82 16.38
N LEU A 170 9.62 -10.62 15.93
CA LEU A 170 9.77 -9.40 16.71
C LEU A 170 8.96 -9.45 18.01
N TYR A 171 7.75 -9.99 17.98
CA TYR A 171 6.96 -10.24 19.19
C TYR A 171 7.69 -11.19 20.16
N LEU A 172 8.15 -12.35 19.68
CA LEU A 172 8.85 -13.35 20.49
C LEU A 172 10.13 -12.77 21.10
N TYR A 173 10.91 -12.04 20.30
CA TYR A 173 12.10 -11.32 20.74
C TYR A 173 11.79 -10.26 21.81
N SER A 174 10.60 -9.65 21.75
CA SER A 174 10.19 -8.61 22.68
C SER A 174 9.68 -9.13 24.02
N ARG A 175 9.35 -10.43 24.14
CA ARG A 175 8.76 -10.99 25.36
C ARG A 175 9.59 -10.76 26.62
N PRO A 176 10.93 -10.97 26.64
CA PRO A 176 11.72 -10.69 27.83
C PRO A 176 11.65 -9.21 28.26
N PHE A 177 11.64 -8.29 27.29
CA PHE A 177 11.45 -6.87 27.57
C PHE A 177 10.05 -6.61 28.15
N PHE A 178 8.99 -7.20 27.60
CA PHE A 178 7.64 -7.06 28.14
C PHE A 178 7.54 -7.58 29.58
N SER A 179 8.16 -8.73 29.89
CA SER A 179 8.28 -9.26 31.25
C SER A 179 8.92 -8.26 32.22
N SER A 180 9.91 -7.48 31.77
CA SER A 180 10.54 -6.45 32.59
C SER A 180 9.60 -5.29 32.97
N LEU A 181 8.52 -5.10 32.21
CA LEU A 181 7.53 -4.05 32.44
C LEU A 181 6.48 -4.43 33.49
N GLN A 182 6.49 -5.66 34.03
CA GLN A 182 5.51 -6.14 35.01
C GLN A 182 5.24 -5.16 36.17
N PRO A 183 6.23 -4.47 36.76
CA PRO A 183 5.95 -3.56 37.87
C PRO A 183 5.08 -2.33 37.49
N LEU A 184 4.88 -2.07 36.19
CA LEU A 184 4.01 -1.00 35.69
C LEU A 184 2.53 -1.43 35.60
N PHE A 185 2.23 -2.72 35.78
CA PHE A 185 0.90 -3.28 35.53
C PHE A 185 0.42 -4.14 36.70
N SER A 186 -0.87 -4.02 37.02
CA SER A 186 -1.53 -4.86 38.03
C SER A 186 -1.92 -6.24 37.49
N LEU A 187 -2.10 -6.36 36.17
CA LEU A 187 -2.36 -7.63 35.50
C LEU A 187 -1.04 -8.26 35.00
N PRO A 188 -1.01 -9.59 34.81
CA PRO A 188 0.14 -10.25 34.19
C PRO A 188 0.42 -9.66 32.81
N VAL A 189 1.68 -9.31 32.53
CA VAL A 189 2.04 -8.68 31.25
C VAL A 189 1.82 -9.59 30.04
N GLU A 190 1.83 -10.91 30.24
CA GLU A 190 1.49 -11.89 29.21
C GLU A 190 0.05 -11.78 28.72
N ASP A 191 -0.88 -11.31 29.56
CA ASP A 191 -2.29 -11.08 29.19
C ASP A 191 -2.47 -9.74 28.45
N LEU A 192 -1.53 -8.81 28.65
CA LEU A 192 -1.57 -7.46 28.09
C LEU A 192 -0.84 -7.38 26.75
N PHE A 193 0.40 -7.86 26.75
CA PHE A 193 1.31 -7.89 25.61
C PHE A 193 1.20 -9.23 24.91
N THR A 194 0.00 -9.56 24.44
CA THR A 194 -0.25 -10.74 23.61
C THR A 194 0.26 -10.53 22.18
N TYR A 195 0.37 -11.61 21.41
CA TYR A 195 0.68 -11.50 19.98
C TYR A 195 -0.34 -10.65 19.22
N ASP A 196 -1.62 -10.75 19.54
CA ASP A 196 -2.67 -9.95 18.91
C ASP A 196 -2.54 -8.46 19.26
N ALA A 197 -2.20 -8.14 20.51
CA ALA A 197 -1.93 -6.77 20.91
C ALA A 197 -0.71 -6.20 20.20
N PHE A 198 0.36 -7.00 20.07
CA PHE A 198 1.57 -6.61 19.36
C PHE A 198 1.33 -6.43 17.86
N ARG A 199 0.63 -7.36 17.22
CA ARG A 199 0.25 -7.27 15.80
C ARG A 199 -0.59 -6.02 15.53
N TRP A 200 -1.56 -5.71 16.39
CA TRP A 200 -2.36 -4.48 16.29
C TRP A 200 -1.48 -3.23 16.40
N ALA A 201 -0.58 -3.19 17.38
CA ALA A 201 0.29 -2.04 17.59
C ALA A 201 1.26 -1.86 16.41
N TRP A 202 1.84 -2.95 15.92
CA TRP A 202 2.72 -2.96 14.75
C TRP A 202 2.00 -2.43 13.51
N CYS A 203 0.80 -2.94 13.20
CA CYS A 203 0.01 -2.41 12.07
C CYS A 203 -0.37 -0.94 12.29
N SER A 204 -0.67 -0.53 13.52
CA SER A 204 -0.96 0.88 13.83
C SER A 204 0.23 1.78 13.55
N VAL A 205 1.45 1.36 13.89
CA VAL A 205 2.68 2.11 13.60
C VAL A 205 3.00 2.08 12.11
N ASN A 206 3.00 0.90 11.48
CA ASN A 206 3.41 0.73 10.08
C ASN A 206 2.51 1.52 9.12
N THR A 207 1.20 1.50 9.34
CA THR A 207 0.22 2.06 8.40
C THR A 207 0.01 3.57 8.57
N ARG A 208 0.42 4.17 9.69
CA ARG A 208 0.02 5.55 10.08
C ARG A 208 1.17 6.47 10.49
N THR A 209 2.39 5.97 10.57
CA THR A 209 3.52 6.84 10.86
C THR A 209 3.80 7.77 9.69
N VAL A 210 4.12 9.02 10.04
CA VAL A 210 4.75 9.95 9.12
C VAL A 210 6.25 9.93 9.33
N TYR A 211 7.00 10.10 8.24
CA TYR A 211 8.44 10.24 8.32
C TYR A 211 8.79 11.55 9.04
N MET A 212 9.46 11.44 10.17
CA MET A 212 10.00 12.58 10.91
C MET A 212 11.37 12.19 11.47
N GLU A 213 12.42 12.79 10.93
CA GLU A 213 13.78 12.58 11.43
C GLU A 213 13.89 13.07 12.87
N HIS A 214 14.24 12.16 13.78
CA HIS A 214 14.53 12.46 15.17
C HIS A 214 16.02 12.32 15.45
N ALA A 215 16.53 13.10 16.42
CA ALA A 215 17.86 12.85 16.95
C ALA A 215 17.93 11.39 17.45
N GLN A 216 19.02 10.69 17.08
CA GLN A 216 19.28 9.37 17.62
C GLN A 216 19.41 9.45 19.14
N SER A 217 18.85 8.46 19.83
CA SER A 217 18.92 8.33 21.28
C SER A 217 19.85 7.18 21.60
N ASP A 218 20.87 7.41 22.43
CA ASP A 218 21.81 6.37 22.90
C ASP A 218 21.13 5.23 23.67
N CYS A 219 19.88 5.45 24.08
CA CYS A 219 19.05 4.49 24.79
C CYS A 219 18.27 3.51 23.87
N LEU A 220 18.26 3.73 22.56
CA LEU A 220 17.56 2.88 21.59
C LEU A 220 18.54 2.14 20.68
N SER A 221 18.07 1.13 19.95
CA SER A 221 18.86 0.47 18.91
C SER A 221 19.23 1.46 17.80
N ARG A 222 20.26 1.13 17.01
CA ARG A 222 20.77 2.00 15.92
C ARG A 222 19.89 2.01 14.66
N GLU A 223 18.71 1.39 14.73
CA GLU A 223 17.71 1.46 13.66
C GLU A 223 17.22 2.91 13.48
N GLY A 224 16.72 3.23 12.29
CA GLY A 224 16.19 4.56 11.97
C GLY A 224 15.11 4.98 12.97
N ASN A 225 15.26 6.17 13.56
CA ASN A 225 14.32 6.76 14.51
C ASN A 225 13.44 7.77 13.79
N ASP A 226 12.68 7.29 12.81
CA ASP A 226 12.00 8.16 11.83
C ASP A 226 10.47 8.10 11.93
N TYR A 227 9.96 7.44 12.97
CA TYR A 227 8.54 7.17 13.18
C TYR A 227 7.88 8.23 14.06
N ALA A 228 6.87 8.91 13.53
CA ALA A 228 5.94 9.71 14.33
C ALA A 228 4.50 9.32 14.00
N LEU A 229 3.75 8.89 15.02
CA LEU A 229 2.30 8.80 14.91
C LEU A 229 1.71 10.19 15.07
N ALA A 230 0.84 10.58 14.14
CA ALA A 230 0.35 11.94 14.00
C ALA A 230 -1.18 11.98 14.14
N PRO A 231 -1.72 11.99 15.38
CA PRO A 231 -3.14 11.95 15.64
C PRO A 231 -3.90 12.99 14.81
N TYR A 232 -5.00 12.56 14.19
CA TYR A 232 -5.89 13.36 13.34
C TYR A 232 -5.33 13.65 11.95
N LEU A 233 -4.02 13.86 11.81
CA LEU A 233 -3.38 13.93 10.49
C LEU A 233 -3.43 12.56 9.79
N ASP A 234 -3.24 11.48 10.55
CA ASP A 234 -3.33 10.08 10.11
C ASP A 234 -4.73 9.62 9.67
N LEU A 235 -5.73 10.51 9.70
CA LEU A 235 -7.05 10.30 9.08
C LEU A 235 -7.10 10.73 7.61
N LEU A 236 -6.03 11.34 7.07
CA LEU A 236 -5.96 11.71 5.65
C LEU A 236 -5.69 10.47 4.80
N ASN A 237 -6.63 10.11 3.92
CA ASN A 237 -6.48 8.96 3.04
C ASN A 237 -5.52 9.22 1.88
N HIS A 238 -5.05 8.13 1.28
CA HIS A 238 -4.20 8.12 0.11
C HIS A 238 -4.97 8.45 -1.18
N SER A 239 -4.35 9.20 -2.09
CA SER A 239 -4.73 9.23 -3.50
C SER A 239 -3.48 9.30 -4.40
N PRO A 240 -3.37 8.47 -5.45
CA PRO A 240 -2.25 8.51 -6.40
C PRO A 240 -2.25 9.77 -7.27
N ASN A 241 -3.38 10.49 -7.31
CA ASN A 241 -3.58 11.69 -8.14
C ASN A 241 -3.33 13.00 -7.37
N VAL A 242 -2.77 12.91 -6.16
CA VAL A 242 -2.52 14.07 -5.29
C VAL A 242 -1.04 14.22 -5.05
N GLN A 243 -0.59 15.48 -5.01
CA GLN A 243 0.75 15.83 -4.57
C GLN A 243 0.69 16.73 -3.34
N VAL A 244 1.61 16.47 -2.42
CA VAL A 244 1.77 17.23 -1.18
C VAL A 244 3.24 17.45 -0.88
N GLU A 245 3.53 18.53 -0.17
CA GLU A 245 4.78 18.68 0.56
C GLU A 245 4.48 18.38 2.03
N ALA A 246 5.14 17.38 2.59
CA ALA A 246 4.96 16.97 3.98
C ALA A 246 6.31 16.99 4.70
N GLY A 247 6.33 17.49 5.93
CA GLY A 247 7.55 17.47 6.74
C GLY A 247 7.43 18.21 8.05
N PHE A 248 8.42 18.00 8.90
CA PHE A 248 8.50 18.71 10.18
C PHE A 248 9.15 20.09 10.02
N ASN A 249 8.38 21.13 10.31
CA ASN A 249 8.85 22.50 10.29
C ASN A 249 9.52 22.85 11.64
N LYS A 250 10.85 22.97 11.64
CA LYS A 250 11.64 23.26 12.86
C LYS A 250 11.34 24.63 13.48
N VAL A 251 10.86 25.60 12.70
CA VAL A 251 10.54 26.96 13.17
C VAL A 251 9.17 26.98 13.85
N SER A 252 8.13 26.45 13.20
CA SER A 252 6.79 26.38 13.79
C SER A 252 6.62 25.23 14.80
N ARG A 253 7.59 24.31 14.87
CA ARG A 253 7.55 23.07 15.67
C ARG A 253 6.29 22.25 15.40
N CYS A 254 5.91 22.18 14.12
CA CYS A 254 4.72 21.47 13.65
C CYS A 254 5.09 20.50 12.52
N TYR A 255 4.39 19.38 12.44
CA TYR A 255 4.33 18.57 11.24
C TYR A 255 3.32 19.19 10.28
N GLU A 256 3.76 19.59 9.09
CA GLU A 256 2.95 20.34 8.15
C GLU A 256 2.78 19.55 6.87
N ILE A 257 1.55 19.54 6.34
CA ILE A 257 1.25 19.06 5.00
C ILE A 257 0.67 20.23 4.21
N ARG A 258 1.31 20.55 3.09
CA ARG A 258 0.86 21.54 2.11
C ARG A 258 0.31 20.82 0.89
N SER A 259 -0.88 21.21 0.46
CA SER A 259 -1.47 20.66 -0.76
C SER A 259 -0.94 21.42 -1.97
N ILE A 260 -0.39 20.70 -2.97
CA ILE A 260 0.09 21.34 -4.21
C ILE A 260 -1.07 21.87 -5.03
N GLN A 261 -2.13 21.07 -5.20
CA GLN A 261 -3.30 21.41 -6.02
C GLN A 261 -4.47 22.07 -5.26
N GLY A 262 -4.46 22.04 -3.92
CA GLY A 262 -5.56 22.51 -3.09
C GLY A 262 -6.68 21.47 -2.92
N CYS A 263 -7.76 21.87 -2.25
CA CYS A 263 -8.93 21.02 -1.98
C CYS A 263 -10.21 21.87 -1.97
N ARG A 264 -11.27 21.39 -2.63
CA ARG A 264 -12.56 22.11 -2.65
C ARG A 264 -13.29 21.89 -1.33
N ARG A 265 -14.11 22.87 -0.95
CA ARG A 265 -15.03 22.74 0.19
C ARG A 265 -15.94 21.52 0.01
N PHE A 266 -16.12 20.76 1.08
CA PHE A 266 -16.92 19.54 1.20
C PHE A 266 -16.41 18.35 0.38
N GLN A 267 -15.16 18.39 -0.09
CA GLN A 267 -14.50 17.22 -0.64
C GLN A 267 -13.59 16.57 0.39
N GLN A 268 -13.32 15.28 0.18
CA GLN A 268 -12.28 14.57 0.91
C GLN A 268 -10.93 15.24 0.64
N ALA A 269 -10.20 15.51 1.72
CA ALA A 269 -8.80 15.89 1.66
C ALA A 269 -7.97 14.61 1.60
N PHE A 270 -7.19 14.48 0.54
CA PHE A 270 -6.27 13.38 0.33
C PHE A 270 -4.83 13.85 0.48
N ILE A 271 -3.95 12.90 0.77
CA ILE A 271 -2.50 13.05 0.62
C ILE A 271 -1.97 11.92 -0.25
N CYS A 272 -0.72 12.01 -0.68
CA CYS A 272 -0.02 10.88 -1.28
C CYS A 272 0.94 10.30 -0.25
N TYR A 273 0.88 8.98 -0.05
CA TYR A 273 1.75 8.26 0.90
C TYR A 273 3.12 7.97 0.28
N GLY A 274 3.21 8.10 -1.04
CA GLY A 274 4.37 7.80 -1.86
C GLY A 274 3.93 7.29 -3.24
N PRO A 275 4.81 7.31 -4.25
CA PRO A 275 4.55 6.75 -5.57
C PRO A 275 4.61 5.21 -5.50
N HIS A 276 3.63 4.62 -4.81
CA HIS A 276 3.56 3.19 -4.54
C HIS A 276 2.57 2.52 -5.48
N ASP A 277 2.96 1.37 -6.02
CA ASP A 277 2.02 0.45 -6.66
C ASP A 277 1.08 -0.19 -5.62
N ASN A 278 0.04 -0.86 -6.11
CA ASN A 278 -0.96 -1.48 -5.24
C ASN A 278 -0.46 -2.73 -4.51
N GLN A 279 0.60 -3.37 -4.99
CA GLN A 279 1.23 -4.47 -4.27
C GLN A 279 1.94 -3.97 -3.00
N ARG A 280 2.62 -2.82 -3.08
CA ARG A 280 3.22 -2.14 -1.92
C ARG A 280 2.17 -1.51 -1.02
N LEU A 281 1.13 -0.88 -1.57
CA LEU A 281 0.03 -0.33 -0.75
C LEU A 281 -0.67 -1.44 0.06
N LEU A 282 -0.85 -2.62 -0.52
CA LEU A 282 -1.37 -3.77 0.20
C LEU A 282 -0.43 -4.20 1.34
N LEU A 283 0.85 -4.42 1.03
CA LEU A 283 1.83 -4.91 2.00
C LEU A 283 2.02 -3.95 3.18
N GLU A 284 2.10 -2.64 2.91
CA GLU A 284 2.48 -1.64 3.93
C GLU A 284 1.27 -0.97 4.59
N TYR A 285 0.15 -0.82 3.87
CA TYR A 285 -1.01 -0.06 4.32
C TYR A 285 -2.32 -0.86 4.36
N GLY A 286 -2.35 -2.08 3.80
CA GLY A 286 -3.51 -2.96 3.84
C GLY A 286 -4.63 -2.61 2.86
N PHE A 287 -4.38 -1.88 1.78
CA PHE A 287 -5.41 -1.55 0.80
C PHE A 287 -4.89 -1.54 -0.64
N VAL A 288 -5.81 -1.59 -1.60
CA VAL A 288 -5.56 -1.45 -3.03
C VAL A 288 -6.21 -0.15 -3.49
N ALA A 289 -5.44 0.78 -4.08
CA ALA A 289 -5.95 2.06 -4.54
C ALA A 289 -6.58 1.93 -5.94
N PRO A 290 -7.88 2.23 -6.13
CA PRO A 290 -8.50 2.18 -7.44
C PRO A 290 -7.90 3.24 -8.37
N GLY A 291 -7.62 2.85 -9.62
CA GLY A 291 -7.06 3.75 -10.63
C GLY A 291 -5.64 4.23 -10.31
N ASN A 292 -4.85 3.43 -9.59
CA ASN A 292 -3.45 3.75 -9.30
C ASN A 292 -2.62 3.82 -10.58
N LEU A 293 -1.94 4.96 -10.79
CA LEU A 293 -1.09 5.18 -11.97
C LEU A 293 0.19 4.33 -11.96
N HIS A 294 0.58 3.83 -10.79
CA HIS A 294 1.76 2.98 -10.61
C HIS A 294 1.44 1.48 -10.67
N ARG A 295 0.19 1.10 -10.98
CA ARG A 295 -0.22 -0.30 -11.02
C ARG A 295 0.50 -1.09 -12.11
N VAL A 296 0.96 -2.28 -11.74
CA VAL A 296 1.69 -3.21 -12.61
C VAL A 296 1.45 -4.63 -12.15
N VAL A 297 1.61 -5.59 -13.05
CA VAL A 297 1.68 -7.02 -12.71
C VAL A 297 3.13 -7.47 -12.80
N TYR A 298 3.68 -7.95 -11.68
CA TYR A 298 5.07 -8.41 -11.64
C TYR A 298 5.22 -9.83 -12.22
N VAL A 299 6.32 -10.03 -12.94
CA VAL A 299 6.82 -11.33 -13.36
C VAL A 299 7.92 -11.73 -12.41
N ASP A 300 7.66 -12.69 -11.52
CA ASP A 300 8.72 -13.20 -10.65
C ASP A 300 9.71 -14.08 -11.43
N VAL A 301 10.93 -14.21 -10.89
CA VAL A 301 11.99 -15.02 -11.50
C VAL A 301 11.56 -16.49 -11.63
N GLY A 302 10.76 -17.02 -10.71
CA GLY A 302 10.21 -18.37 -10.81
C GLY A 302 9.30 -18.53 -12.04
N ALA A 303 8.35 -17.62 -12.23
CA ALA A 303 7.49 -17.58 -13.41
C ALA A 303 8.29 -17.43 -14.71
N LEU A 304 9.31 -16.56 -14.71
CA LEU A 304 10.24 -16.39 -15.84
C LEU A 304 10.92 -17.73 -16.17
N MET A 305 11.51 -18.39 -15.17
CA MET A 305 12.23 -19.66 -15.33
C MET A 305 11.36 -20.80 -15.84
N LEU A 306 10.07 -20.83 -15.48
CA LEU A 306 9.13 -21.84 -15.95
C LEU A 306 8.83 -21.73 -17.45
N CYS A 307 9.10 -20.59 -18.06
CA CYS A 307 8.93 -20.38 -19.50
C CYS A 307 10.19 -20.69 -20.31
N LEU A 308 11.32 -20.96 -19.66
CA LEU A 308 12.62 -21.20 -20.30
C LEU A 308 12.92 -22.69 -20.51
N HIS A 309 13.73 -23.00 -21.51
CA HIS A 309 14.16 -24.38 -21.78
C HIS A 309 15.25 -24.81 -20.79
N LYS A 310 14.99 -25.87 -20.02
CA LYS A 310 15.96 -26.46 -19.07
C LYS A 310 17.23 -27.01 -19.72
N GLY A 311 17.23 -27.22 -21.04
CA GLY A 311 18.38 -27.73 -21.79
C GLY A 311 19.42 -26.68 -22.19
N ASP A 312 19.19 -25.39 -21.91
CA ASP A 312 20.15 -24.33 -22.20
C ASP A 312 21.34 -24.37 -21.21
N LYS A 313 22.49 -24.85 -21.69
CA LYS A 313 23.73 -24.97 -20.90
C LYS A 313 24.27 -23.62 -20.42
N GLN A 314 23.88 -22.49 -21.03
CA GLN A 314 24.33 -21.14 -20.67
C GLN A 314 23.32 -20.39 -19.80
N LEU A 315 22.17 -21.00 -19.45
CA LEU A 315 21.10 -20.33 -18.72
C LEU A 315 21.57 -19.70 -17.40
N GLN A 316 22.39 -20.41 -16.62
CA GLN A 316 22.93 -19.87 -15.37
C GLN A 316 23.79 -18.63 -15.59
N GLN A 317 24.64 -18.64 -16.62
CA GLN A 317 25.50 -17.50 -16.94
C GLN A 317 24.68 -16.29 -17.40
N LYS A 318 23.65 -16.52 -18.21
CA LYS A 318 22.71 -15.47 -18.66
C LYS A 318 21.96 -14.84 -17.48
N LEU A 319 21.50 -15.66 -16.53
CA LEU A 319 20.84 -15.18 -15.31
C LEU A 319 21.79 -14.36 -14.44
N LEU A 320 23.05 -14.80 -14.29
CA LEU A 320 24.07 -14.02 -13.58
C LEU A 320 24.29 -12.65 -14.22
N PHE A 321 24.38 -12.57 -15.55
CA PHE A 321 24.47 -11.27 -16.23
C PHE A 321 23.26 -10.37 -15.95
N LEU A 322 22.05 -10.92 -15.95
CA LEU A 322 20.86 -10.15 -15.62
C LEU A 322 20.87 -9.70 -14.15
N GLU A 323 21.28 -10.57 -13.22
CA GLU A 323 21.33 -10.27 -11.79
C GLU A 323 22.36 -9.18 -11.47
N GLU A 324 23.61 -9.36 -11.93
CA GLU A 324 24.72 -8.40 -11.71
C GLU A 324 24.45 -7.03 -12.31
N ASN A 325 23.57 -6.94 -13.31
CA ASN A 325 23.20 -5.68 -13.98
C ASN A 325 21.79 -5.18 -13.59
N GLY A 326 21.12 -5.81 -12.61
CA GLY A 326 19.83 -5.33 -12.09
C GLY A 326 18.62 -5.53 -13.01
N PHE A 327 18.68 -6.50 -13.93
CA PHE A 327 17.61 -6.84 -14.87
C PHE A 327 16.73 -8.01 -14.41
N LEU A 328 16.93 -8.57 -13.21
CA LEU A 328 16.01 -9.54 -12.59
C LEU A 328 15.00 -8.92 -11.62
N SER A 329 15.00 -7.60 -11.46
CA SER A 329 14.01 -6.83 -10.68
C SER A 329 13.10 -6.01 -11.58
N ASP A 330 11.88 -5.70 -11.12
CA ASP A 330 10.83 -4.96 -11.85
C ASP A 330 10.58 -5.44 -13.29
N LEU A 331 10.57 -6.76 -13.47
CA LEU A 331 10.00 -7.39 -14.64
C LEU A 331 8.48 -7.31 -14.53
N THR A 332 7.81 -6.62 -15.45
CA THR A 332 6.38 -6.29 -15.28
C THR A 332 5.60 -6.31 -16.58
N PHE A 333 4.29 -6.48 -16.45
CA PHE A 333 3.28 -6.07 -17.42
C PHE A 333 2.59 -4.81 -16.91
N GLY A 334 2.46 -3.81 -17.79
CA GLY A 334 1.59 -2.66 -17.61
C GLY A 334 0.43 -2.69 -18.61
N ALA A 335 -0.43 -1.68 -18.57
CA ALA A 335 -1.51 -1.53 -19.55
C ALA A 335 -0.98 -1.43 -21.00
N ASP A 336 0.27 -0.97 -21.16
CA ASP A 336 0.97 -0.83 -22.44
C ASP A 336 1.80 -2.07 -22.83
N GLY A 337 1.56 -3.22 -22.19
CA GLY A 337 2.25 -4.48 -22.50
C GLY A 337 3.46 -4.78 -21.60
N PRO A 338 4.36 -5.68 -22.03
CA PRO A 338 5.55 -6.06 -21.26
C PRO A 338 6.51 -4.89 -21.12
N SER A 339 7.11 -4.73 -19.94
CA SER A 339 8.07 -3.66 -19.70
C SER A 339 9.32 -3.82 -20.57
N TRP A 340 9.98 -2.71 -20.88
CA TRP A 340 11.27 -2.73 -21.59
C TRP A 340 12.29 -3.63 -20.90
N ARG A 341 12.29 -3.64 -19.57
CA ARG A 341 13.19 -4.48 -18.77
C ARG A 341 12.89 -5.96 -18.92
N LEU A 342 11.61 -6.35 -18.92
CA LEU A 342 11.18 -7.72 -19.22
C LEU A 342 11.61 -8.13 -20.62
N MET A 343 11.38 -7.29 -21.63
CA MET A 343 11.80 -7.61 -23.00
C MET A 343 13.31 -7.72 -23.13
N THR A 344 14.08 -6.87 -22.45
CA THR A 344 15.55 -6.93 -22.44
C THR A 344 16.06 -8.20 -21.75
N ALA A 345 15.44 -8.60 -20.63
CA ALA A 345 15.75 -9.86 -19.98
C ALA A 345 15.48 -11.06 -20.91
N LEU A 346 14.33 -11.08 -21.60
CA LEU A 346 14.00 -12.12 -22.57
C LEU A 346 15.00 -12.14 -23.74
N ARG A 347 15.44 -10.98 -24.26
CA ARG A 347 16.45 -10.90 -25.32
C ARG A 347 17.77 -11.54 -24.89
N LEU A 348 18.26 -11.20 -23.70
CA LEU A 348 19.50 -11.78 -23.19
C LEU A 348 19.35 -13.30 -23.00
N LEU A 349 18.21 -13.74 -22.46
CA LEU A 349 17.90 -15.17 -22.30
C LEU A 349 17.83 -15.90 -23.65
N SER A 350 17.41 -15.22 -24.72
CA SER A 350 17.27 -15.78 -26.06
C SER A 350 18.61 -16.03 -26.80
N LEU A 351 19.72 -15.42 -26.33
CA LEU A 351 21.02 -15.44 -27.00
C LEU A 351 21.50 -16.88 -27.26
N ARG A 352 21.99 -17.13 -28.47
CA ARG A 352 22.65 -18.40 -28.80
C ARG A 352 24.13 -18.37 -28.36
N PRO A 353 24.81 -19.53 -28.24
CA PRO A 353 26.23 -19.58 -27.87
C PRO A 353 27.12 -18.68 -28.73
N GLU A 354 26.83 -18.57 -30.04
CA GLU A 354 27.60 -17.77 -30.99
C GLU A 354 27.36 -16.26 -30.81
N GLN A 355 26.22 -15.90 -30.23
CA GLN A 355 25.82 -14.51 -29.98
C GLN A 355 26.15 -14.06 -28.56
N HIS A 356 26.75 -14.93 -27.74
CA HIS A 356 26.97 -14.64 -26.32
C HIS A 356 27.85 -13.40 -26.09
N ALA A 357 28.74 -13.06 -27.02
CA ALA A 357 29.57 -11.86 -26.94
C ALA A 357 28.76 -10.54 -26.99
N SER A 358 27.51 -10.54 -27.48
CA SER A 358 26.67 -9.35 -27.60
C SER A 358 25.81 -9.04 -26.37
N TRP A 359 25.94 -9.79 -25.28
CA TRP A 359 25.09 -9.60 -24.08
C TRP A 359 25.08 -8.15 -23.58
N LYS A 360 26.21 -7.44 -23.62
CA LYS A 360 26.30 -6.03 -23.22
C LYS A 360 25.47 -5.12 -24.12
N SER A 361 25.49 -5.32 -25.43
CA SER A 361 24.69 -4.50 -26.35
C SER A 361 23.20 -4.76 -26.17
N VAL A 362 22.80 -6.00 -25.85
CA VAL A 362 21.42 -6.33 -25.53
C VAL A 362 20.93 -5.59 -24.29
N LEU A 363 21.74 -5.52 -23.23
CA LEU A 363 21.39 -4.74 -22.04
C LEU A 363 21.22 -3.24 -22.32
N LEU A 364 21.89 -2.73 -23.36
CA LEU A 364 21.73 -1.35 -23.85
C LEU A 364 20.55 -1.19 -24.82
N GLY A 365 19.76 -2.24 -25.04
CA GLY A 365 18.56 -2.22 -25.87
C GLY A 365 18.75 -2.65 -27.32
N ALA A 366 19.91 -3.21 -27.69
CA ALA A 366 20.12 -3.74 -29.03
C ALA A 366 19.21 -4.96 -29.29
N ALA A 367 18.59 -4.99 -30.47
CA ALA A 367 17.90 -6.18 -30.96
C ALA A 367 18.91 -7.29 -31.23
N VAL A 368 18.49 -8.56 -31.09
CA VAL A 368 19.37 -9.71 -31.31
C VAL A 368 19.33 -10.17 -32.77
N SER A 369 18.18 -10.68 -33.20
CA SER A 369 17.84 -11.05 -34.58
C SER A 369 16.32 -11.22 -34.67
N GLN A 370 15.75 -11.18 -35.87
CA GLN A 370 14.28 -11.24 -36.03
C GLN A 370 13.67 -12.48 -35.36
N ASP A 371 14.28 -13.66 -35.55
CA ASP A 371 13.80 -14.92 -34.95
C ASP A 371 13.86 -14.88 -33.41
N ARG A 372 14.81 -14.12 -32.84
CA ARG A 372 14.96 -13.97 -31.38
C ARG A 372 13.96 -12.97 -30.82
N GLU A 373 13.65 -11.90 -31.54
CA GLU A 373 12.59 -10.97 -31.15
C GLU A 373 11.22 -11.66 -31.18
N GLU A 374 10.92 -12.45 -32.22
CA GLU A 374 9.72 -13.28 -32.30
C GLU A 374 9.65 -14.27 -31.12
N TRP A 375 10.78 -14.91 -30.77
CA TRP A 375 10.87 -15.75 -29.58
C TRP A 375 10.58 -14.99 -28.29
N CYS A 376 11.09 -13.76 -28.14
CA CYS A 376 10.85 -12.93 -26.95
C CYS A 376 9.37 -12.59 -26.81
N VAL A 377 8.70 -12.20 -27.90
CA VAL A 377 7.26 -11.93 -27.91
C VAL A 377 6.48 -13.19 -27.54
N HIS A 378 6.83 -14.36 -28.09
CA HIS A 378 6.18 -15.62 -27.74
C HIS A 378 6.37 -16.00 -26.26
N LYS A 379 7.56 -15.78 -25.69
CA LYS A 379 7.80 -16.00 -24.26
C LYS A 379 7.05 -15.00 -23.38
N ALA A 380 6.96 -13.73 -23.78
CA ALA A 380 6.12 -12.75 -23.11
C ALA A 380 4.63 -13.16 -23.13
N GLN A 381 4.13 -13.71 -24.24
CA GLN A 381 2.77 -14.28 -24.32
C GLN A 381 2.58 -15.48 -23.40
N THR A 382 3.58 -16.36 -23.30
CA THR A 382 3.53 -17.52 -22.38
C THR A 382 3.43 -17.04 -20.92
N LEU A 383 4.23 -16.03 -20.54
CA LEU A 383 4.19 -15.43 -19.21
C LEU A 383 2.84 -14.76 -18.94
N TRP A 384 2.34 -13.99 -19.91
CA TRP A 384 1.04 -13.32 -19.84
C TRP A 384 -0.10 -14.32 -19.61
N GLN A 385 -0.12 -15.43 -20.37
CA GLN A 385 -1.15 -16.46 -20.24
C GLN A 385 -1.12 -17.05 -18.82
N ARG A 386 0.07 -17.41 -18.34
CA ARG A 386 0.25 -17.98 -17.00
C ARG A 386 -0.24 -17.05 -15.89
N LEU A 387 0.09 -15.76 -15.97
CA LEU A 387 -0.34 -14.76 -15.00
C LEU A 387 -1.86 -14.54 -15.06
N SER A 388 -2.44 -14.58 -16.26
CA SER A 388 -3.89 -14.45 -16.46
C SER A 388 -4.65 -15.63 -15.88
N ASP A 389 -4.11 -16.84 -16.07
CA ASP A 389 -4.66 -18.08 -15.51
C ASP A 389 -4.57 -18.06 -13.98
N ASP A 390 -3.43 -17.66 -13.40
CA ASP A 390 -3.24 -17.53 -11.95
C ASP A 390 -4.24 -16.56 -11.32
N ALA A 391 -4.41 -15.37 -11.89
CA ALA A 391 -5.36 -14.37 -11.40
C ALA A 391 -6.81 -14.88 -11.50
N THR A 392 -7.15 -15.57 -12.58
CA THR A 392 -8.48 -16.14 -12.80
C THR A 392 -8.79 -17.25 -11.80
N ASP A 393 -7.85 -18.16 -11.58
CA ASP A 393 -8.02 -19.26 -10.63
C ASP A 393 -8.03 -18.79 -9.18
N ALA A 394 -7.26 -17.75 -8.85
CA ALA A 394 -7.34 -17.09 -7.55
C ALA A 394 -8.73 -16.49 -7.29
N LEU A 395 -9.33 -15.82 -8.28
CA LEU A 395 -10.68 -15.24 -8.14
C LEU A 395 -11.78 -16.29 -8.01
N LYS A 396 -11.65 -17.45 -8.68
CA LYS A 396 -12.58 -18.58 -8.48
C LYS A 396 -12.52 -19.11 -7.04
N LYS A 397 -11.31 -19.39 -6.55
CA LYS A 397 -11.10 -19.86 -5.17
C LYS A 397 -11.55 -18.83 -4.13
N LEU A 398 -11.37 -17.54 -4.43
CA LEU A 398 -11.84 -16.45 -3.58
C LEU A 398 -13.36 -16.47 -3.42
N ALA A 399 -14.11 -16.72 -4.51
CA ALA A 399 -15.56 -16.84 -4.46
C ALA A 399 -16.00 -17.98 -3.54
N GLU A 400 -15.33 -19.14 -3.59
CA GLU A 400 -15.60 -20.28 -2.70
C GLU A 400 -15.36 -19.94 -1.22
N LEU A 401 -14.29 -19.19 -0.90
CA LEU A 401 -13.98 -18.80 0.48
C LEU A 401 -14.90 -17.70 1.04
N THR A 402 -15.57 -16.96 0.17
CA THR A 402 -16.45 -15.85 0.54
C THR A 402 -17.73 -16.36 1.23
N ASP A 403 -18.26 -17.50 0.81
CA ASP A 403 -19.53 -18.06 1.31
C ASP A 403 -19.49 -18.42 2.81
N SER A 404 -18.31 -18.71 3.36
CA SER A 404 -18.12 -19.10 4.76
C SER A 404 -17.34 -18.08 5.59
N ALA A 405 -17.07 -16.89 5.06
CA ALA A 405 -16.21 -15.90 5.70
C ALA A 405 -16.96 -15.11 6.80
N ASP A 406 -16.32 -14.97 7.96
CA ASP A 406 -16.71 -13.96 8.94
C ASP A 406 -16.37 -12.54 8.45
N GLN A 407 -16.79 -11.51 9.20
CA GLN A 407 -16.57 -10.11 8.82
C GLN A 407 -15.08 -9.76 8.60
N ALA A 408 -14.19 -10.26 9.45
CA ALA A 408 -12.76 -9.94 9.36
C ALA A 408 -12.13 -10.61 8.13
N ARG A 409 -12.49 -11.86 7.86
CA ARG A 409 -12.07 -12.58 6.65
C ARG A 409 -12.65 -11.95 5.39
N MET A 410 -13.90 -11.47 5.44
CA MET A 410 -14.54 -10.76 4.32
C MET A 410 -13.75 -9.50 3.94
N GLU A 411 -13.36 -8.69 4.92
CA GLU A 411 -12.53 -7.49 4.66
C GLU A 411 -11.18 -7.85 4.01
N GLN A 412 -10.56 -8.95 4.43
CA GLN A 412 -9.31 -9.43 3.83
C GLN A 412 -9.52 -9.91 2.38
N LEU A 413 -10.56 -10.71 2.14
CA LEU A 413 -10.91 -11.22 0.81
C LEU A 413 -11.21 -10.08 -0.16
N VAL A 414 -11.95 -9.04 0.26
CA VAL A 414 -12.25 -7.86 -0.59
C VAL A 414 -10.98 -7.15 -1.07
N VAL A 415 -9.96 -7.02 -0.22
CA VAL A 415 -8.71 -6.37 -0.60
C VAL A 415 -7.90 -7.26 -1.55
N VAL A 416 -7.87 -8.58 -1.33
CA VAL A 416 -7.22 -9.52 -2.25
C VAL A 416 -7.94 -9.56 -3.61
N GLU A 417 -9.27 -9.55 -3.61
CA GLU A 417 -10.10 -9.50 -4.81
C GLU A 417 -9.79 -8.24 -5.61
N SER A 418 -9.70 -7.08 -4.94
CA SER A 418 -9.36 -5.80 -5.56
C SER A 418 -8.00 -5.87 -6.27
N LEU A 419 -6.99 -6.50 -5.65
CA LEU A 419 -5.68 -6.70 -6.28
C LEU A 419 -5.78 -7.62 -7.50
N ARG A 420 -6.45 -8.77 -7.37
CA ARG A 420 -6.54 -9.76 -8.46
C ARG A 420 -7.35 -9.27 -9.65
N ARG A 421 -8.41 -8.48 -9.41
CA ARG A 421 -9.18 -7.81 -10.46
C ARG A 421 -8.35 -6.77 -11.19
N GLU A 422 -7.53 -6.01 -10.47
CA GLU A 422 -6.58 -5.09 -11.11
C GLU A 422 -5.58 -5.84 -12.00
N GLU A 423 -5.04 -6.97 -11.56
CA GLU A 423 -4.14 -7.78 -12.39
C GLU A 423 -4.83 -8.23 -13.69
N GLN A 424 -6.08 -8.70 -13.62
CA GLN A 424 -6.87 -9.05 -14.80
C GLN A 424 -7.05 -7.85 -15.74
N GLU A 425 -7.44 -6.68 -15.23
CA GLU A 425 -7.60 -5.47 -16.05
C GLU A 425 -6.31 -5.07 -16.78
N ILE A 426 -5.16 -5.16 -16.10
CA ILE A 426 -3.86 -4.83 -16.69
C ILE A 426 -3.50 -5.84 -17.77
N LEU A 427 -3.64 -7.13 -17.47
CA LEU A 427 -3.30 -8.21 -18.40
C LEU A 427 -4.22 -8.21 -19.63
N GLU A 428 -5.51 -7.91 -19.47
CA GLU A 428 -6.44 -7.77 -20.60
C GLU A 428 -5.99 -6.70 -21.60
N ARG A 429 -5.52 -5.53 -21.11
CA ARG A 429 -4.98 -4.46 -21.96
C ARG A 429 -3.64 -4.86 -22.57
N ALA A 430 -2.77 -5.48 -21.79
CA ALA A 430 -1.46 -5.96 -22.26
C ALA A 430 -1.58 -6.98 -23.41
N ARG A 431 -2.67 -7.78 -23.43
CA ARG A 431 -2.95 -8.75 -24.50
C ARG A 431 -3.04 -8.09 -25.87
N ASP A 432 -3.71 -6.96 -25.97
CA ASP A 432 -3.92 -6.28 -27.25
C ASP A 432 -2.61 -5.71 -27.79
N VAL A 433 -1.73 -5.22 -26.90
CA VAL A 433 -0.37 -4.81 -27.27
C VAL A 433 0.46 -6.01 -27.73
N LEU A 434 0.45 -7.12 -26.98
CA LEU A 434 1.19 -8.34 -27.33
C LEU A 434 0.76 -8.92 -28.69
N ARG A 435 -0.52 -8.80 -29.07
CA ARG A 435 -1.01 -9.21 -30.40
C ARG A 435 -0.43 -8.36 -31.52
N ASN A 436 -0.25 -7.06 -31.28
CA ASN A 436 0.32 -6.14 -32.27
C ASN A 436 1.85 -6.29 -32.43
N LEU A 437 2.53 -6.92 -31.45
CA LEU A 437 3.96 -7.18 -31.51
C LEU A 437 4.32 -8.43 -32.35
N LEU A 438 3.36 -9.29 -32.67
CA LEU A 438 3.58 -10.42 -33.57
C LEU A 438 3.54 -9.95 -35.04
N PRO A 439 4.31 -10.60 -35.94
CA PRO A 439 4.11 -10.45 -37.36
C PRO A 439 2.66 -10.81 -37.69
N GLN A 440 1.90 -9.87 -38.26
CA GLN A 440 0.57 -10.19 -38.78
C GLN A 440 0.73 -11.22 -39.91
N PRO A 441 -0.11 -12.27 -39.98
CA PRO A 441 -0.12 -13.13 -41.15
C PRO A 441 -0.38 -12.24 -42.37
N PRO A 442 0.31 -12.46 -43.50
CA PRO A 442 0.13 -11.57 -44.64
C PRO A 442 -1.33 -11.67 -45.13
N SER A 443 -1.85 -10.58 -45.69
CA SER A 443 -3.28 -10.40 -45.99
C SER A 443 -3.90 -11.52 -46.85
N TRP A 444 -3.10 -12.25 -47.61
CA TRP A 444 -3.52 -13.41 -48.42
C TRP A 444 -3.96 -14.66 -47.65
N GLN A 445 -3.80 -14.71 -46.32
CA GLN A 445 -4.26 -15.83 -45.49
C GLN A 445 -5.60 -15.56 -44.79
N GLN A 446 -6.12 -14.32 -44.85
CA GLN A 446 -7.48 -14.02 -44.35
C GLN A 446 -8.57 -14.30 -45.39
N ASP A 447 -8.21 -14.42 -46.67
CA ASP A 447 -9.10 -14.80 -47.77
C ASP A 447 -8.87 -16.27 -48.18
N GLY A 448 -9.30 -17.20 -47.33
CA GLY A 448 -9.21 -18.65 -47.61
C GLY A 448 -10.59 -19.32 -47.63
N PHE A 449 -11.03 -19.70 -48.83
CA PHE A 449 -12.12 -20.64 -49.17
C PHE A 449 -13.56 -20.11 -49.28
N GLN A 450 -13.85 -19.33 -50.33
CA GLN A 450 -15.07 -19.59 -51.11
C GLN A 450 -14.78 -20.67 -52.15
N ASN A 451 -15.06 -21.91 -51.77
CA ASN A 451 -15.04 -23.07 -52.64
C ASN A 451 -16.32 -23.03 -53.50
N THR A 452 -16.27 -22.43 -54.68
CA THR A 452 -17.30 -22.64 -55.72
C THR A 452 -16.77 -23.60 -56.75
N GLY A 453 -17.06 -24.89 -56.54
CA GLY A 453 -16.84 -25.94 -57.51
C GLY A 453 -18.10 -26.78 -57.67
N ARG A 454 -19.01 -26.33 -58.55
CA ARG A 454 -19.70 -27.10 -59.60
C ARG A 454 -20.81 -26.28 -60.25
#